data_AF-Q9ZU02-F1
#
_entry.id   AF-Q9ZU02-F1
#
_cell.length_a   1.000
_cell.length_b   1.000
_cell.length_c   1.000
_cell.angle_alpha   90.00
_cell.angle_beta   90.00
_cell.angle_gamma   90.00
#
_symmetry.space_group_name_H-M   'P 1'
#
loop_
_entity.id
_entity.type
_entity.pdbx_description
1 polymer ?
#
loop_
_entity_poly.entity_id
_entity_poly.type
_entity_poly.pdbx_seq_one_letter_code
_entity_poly.pdbx_strand_id
1 'polypeptide(L)'
;MAPTQANQINASSFRDPTTAWLGPDKRWRLIIGSKRSQRGLAILYRSKDFMHWTKAKHPLYSTPKNGMWECPDFFPVSKTKLLGLDTSAIGPDVKHVLKVSLDNTRKEYYTIGTYNVSKDIYIPDDGSIESDSGLRYDYGKFYASKTFFDSAKNRRILWGWINESSSVSGDIKKGWSGLQAIPRTIVLDKSGKQLVQWPVVELEKLRTNEVKLPSTLLKGGSLHEVIGVTAAQADVDVAFEISDLKKAEVMDPSWTNAQLLCSKKGTSVKGALGPFGLLAFVSKDLKEKTAIFYRIFKSHNNNNKYVVLMCSEQSRSSLNPDNDMTTYGVFVNVDPLHEKLSLRSLIDHSIVESFGGKGKACITARVYPTMTVDGDTHLYAFNYGSESVKIAGSAWSMKTAQIN
;
A
#
# COMPACT_ATOMS: atom_id res chain seq x y z
N MET A 1 -12.60 -1.76 31.05
CA MET A 1 -12.86 -0.68 30.06
C MET A 1 -14.22 -0.96 29.44
N ALA A 2 -15.25 -0.18 29.73
CA ALA A 2 -16.58 -0.43 29.18
C ALA A 2 -17.32 0.89 28.87
N PRO A 3 -18.13 0.95 27.80
CA PRO A 3 -19.06 2.05 27.56
C PRO A 3 -20.04 2.19 28.72
N THR A 4 -20.24 3.42 29.20
CA THR A 4 -21.24 3.74 30.23
C THR A 4 -21.92 5.06 29.90
N GLN A 5 -23.11 5.31 30.46
CA GLN A 5 -23.79 6.60 30.30
C GLN A 5 -22.91 7.76 30.78
N ALA A 6 -22.17 7.57 31.88
CA ALA A 6 -21.27 8.57 32.44
C ALA A 6 -20.10 8.94 31.52
N ASN A 7 -19.54 7.98 30.78
CA ASN A 7 -18.39 8.23 29.91
C ASN A 7 -18.77 8.57 28.46
N GLN A 8 -20.06 8.51 28.12
CA GLN A 8 -20.66 8.86 26.83
C GLN A 8 -19.99 8.17 25.62
N ILE A 9 -19.46 6.96 25.83
CA ILE A 9 -18.92 6.14 24.74
C ILE A 9 -20.08 5.41 24.07
N ASN A 10 -20.10 5.40 22.73
CA ASN A 10 -21.07 4.63 21.97
C ASN A 10 -20.70 3.14 22.02
N ALA A 11 -21.57 2.31 22.60
CA ALA A 11 -21.30 0.89 22.79
C ALA A 11 -21.14 0.10 21.48
N SER A 12 -21.77 0.54 20.39
CA SER A 12 -21.66 -0.09 19.06
C SER A 12 -20.46 0.44 18.26
N SER A 13 -19.67 1.35 18.83
CA SER A 13 -18.55 2.02 18.15
C SER A 13 -17.41 2.26 19.12
N PHE A 14 -16.94 1.19 19.77
CA PHE A 14 -15.81 1.18 20.70
C PHE A 14 -15.10 -0.18 20.63
N ARG A 15 -14.04 -0.27 19.82
CA ARG A 15 -13.37 -1.55 19.51
C ARG A 15 -11.90 -1.36 19.10
N ASP A 16 -11.21 -2.48 18.96
CA ASP A 16 -9.86 -2.59 18.39
C ASP A 16 -8.78 -1.86 19.22
N PRO A 17 -8.45 -2.34 20.44
CA PRO A 17 -7.35 -1.78 21.21
C PRO A 17 -6.01 -1.93 20.48
N THR A 18 -5.15 -0.92 20.59
CA THR A 18 -3.77 -0.98 20.07
C THR A 18 -2.86 -1.84 20.95
N THR A 19 -1.67 -2.14 20.43
CA THR A 19 -0.50 -2.39 21.27
C THR A 19 -0.33 -1.22 22.24
N ALA A 20 -0.09 -1.52 23.52
CA ALA A 20 0.12 -0.51 24.53
C ALA A 20 1.57 -0.01 24.53
N TRP A 21 1.79 1.22 25.02
CA TRP A 21 3.14 1.77 25.24
C TRP A 21 3.30 2.26 26.67
N LEU A 22 4.50 2.11 27.22
CA LEU A 22 4.82 2.57 28.56
C LEU A 22 5.40 3.99 28.49
N GLY A 23 4.75 4.95 29.13
CA GLY A 23 5.30 6.31 29.20
C GLY A 23 6.33 6.46 30.32
N PRO A 24 7.06 7.60 30.35
CA PRO A 24 8.14 7.84 31.32
C PRO A 24 7.65 7.94 32.78
N ASP A 25 6.37 8.20 33.00
CA ASP A 25 5.71 8.19 34.32
C ASP A 25 5.36 6.77 34.81
N LYS A 26 5.84 5.72 34.13
CA LYS A 26 5.59 4.30 34.41
C LYS A 26 4.11 3.91 34.33
N ARG A 27 3.35 4.58 33.46
CA ARG A 27 1.95 4.21 33.14
C ARG A 27 1.84 3.73 31.70
N TRP A 28 1.15 2.62 31.51
CA TRP A 28 0.74 2.15 30.20
C TRP A 28 -0.29 3.10 29.60
N ARG A 29 -0.20 3.30 28.29
CA ARG A 29 -1.25 3.89 27.45
C ARG A 29 -1.67 2.87 26.41
N LEU A 30 -2.94 2.92 26.03
CA LEU A 30 -3.42 2.35 24.76
C LEU A 30 -4.55 3.22 24.22
N ILE A 31 -4.82 3.12 22.93
CA ILE A 31 -6.00 3.75 22.32
C ILE A 31 -6.98 2.70 21.81
N ILE A 32 -8.26 3.06 21.81
CA ILE A 32 -9.35 2.26 21.28
C ILE A 32 -10.10 3.11 20.25
N GLY A 33 -10.39 2.52 19.10
CA GLY A 33 -11.12 3.16 18.02
C GLY A 33 -12.57 3.43 18.40
N SER A 34 -13.05 4.64 18.08
CA SER A 34 -14.42 5.05 18.41
C SER A 34 -14.90 6.18 17.49
N LYS A 35 -16.18 6.54 17.60
CA LYS A 35 -16.72 7.82 17.11
C LYS A 35 -17.65 8.51 18.09
N ARG A 36 -17.81 9.83 17.92
CA ARG A 36 -18.92 10.61 18.48
C ARG A 36 -19.62 11.36 17.36
N SER A 37 -20.84 10.95 17.01
CA SER A 37 -21.48 11.34 15.75
C SER A 37 -20.52 11.06 14.58
N GLN A 38 -20.24 12.03 13.70
CA GLN A 38 -19.34 11.88 12.54
C GLN A 38 -17.85 12.11 12.84
N ARG A 39 -17.46 12.26 14.11
CA ARG A 39 -16.06 12.49 14.50
C ARG A 39 -15.41 11.21 14.96
N GLY A 40 -14.32 10.83 14.29
CA GLY A 40 -13.47 9.72 14.68
C GLY A 40 -12.64 10.06 15.91
N LEU A 41 -12.41 9.07 16.76
CA LEU A 41 -11.75 9.20 18.05
C LEU A 41 -10.75 8.07 18.27
N ALA A 42 -9.53 8.43 18.68
CA ALA A 42 -8.61 7.52 19.35
C ALA A 42 -8.76 7.71 20.86
N ILE A 43 -9.67 6.96 21.50
CA ILE A 43 -9.94 7.11 22.94
C ILE A 43 -8.77 6.56 23.73
N LEU A 44 -8.12 7.43 24.50
CA LEU A 44 -6.95 7.10 25.30
C LEU A 44 -7.34 6.52 26.67
N TYR A 45 -6.69 5.42 27.05
CA TYR A 45 -6.73 4.86 28.40
C TYR A 45 -5.34 4.81 29.02
N ARG A 46 -5.27 4.85 30.35
CA ARG A 46 -4.03 4.72 31.13
C ARG A 46 -4.15 3.62 32.18
N SER A 47 -3.07 2.91 32.46
CA SER A 47 -3.00 1.90 33.53
C SER A 47 -1.63 1.86 34.19
N LYS A 48 -1.55 1.49 35.46
CA LYS A 48 -0.28 1.21 36.16
C LYS A 48 0.10 -0.27 36.11
N ASP A 49 -0.89 -1.15 36.09
CA ASP A 49 -0.76 -2.60 36.30
C ASP A 49 -1.25 -3.43 35.12
N PHE A 50 -1.67 -2.78 34.04
CA PHE A 50 -2.25 -3.39 32.83
C PHE A 50 -3.62 -4.05 33.02
N MET A 51 -4.16 -4.03 34.24
CA MET A 51 -5.45 -4.63 34.60
C MET A 51 -6.53 -3.55 34.79
N HIS A 52 -6.20 -2.51 35.54
CA HIS A 52 -7.11 -1.41 35.85
C HIS A 52 -6.82 -0.22 34.94
N TRP A 53 -7.77 0.09 34.06
CA TRP A 53 -7.63 1.12 33.04
C TRP A 53 -8.57 2.30 33.29
N THR A 54 -8.01 3.50 33.36
CA THR A 54 -8.74 4.76 33.50
C THR A 54 -8.77 5.50 32.16
N LYS A 55 -9.96 5.86 31.69
CA LYS A 55 -10.14 6.68 30.48
C LYS A 55 -9.55 8.07 30.71
N ALA A 56 -8.78 8.59 29.75
CA ALA A 56 -8.34 9.98 29.77
C ALA A 56 -9.51 10.95 29.52
N LYS A 57 -9.38 12.19 30.00
CA LYS A 57 -10.40 13.24 29.81
C LYS A 57 -10.55 13.69 28.34
N HIS A 58 -9.50 13.50 27.54
CA HIS A 58 -9.45 13.78 26.11
C HIS A 58 -8.98 12.54 25.35
N PRO A 59 -9.33 12.39 24.05
CA PRO A 59 -8.70 11.38 23.20
C PRO A 59 -7.20 11.70 22.99
N LEU A 60 -6.45 10.72 22.50
CA LEU A 60 -5.08 10.97 22.01
C LEU A 60 -5.12 11.93 20.81
N TYR A 61 -6.07 11.68 19.90
CA TYR A 61 -6.35 12.51 18.74
C TYR A 61 -7.78 12.27 18.24
N SER A 62 -8.34 13.23 17.51
CA SER A 62 -9.67 13.15 16.92
C SER A 62 -9.83 14.12 15.76
N THR A 63 -10.64 13.75 14.78
CA THR A 63 -10.91 14.60 13.61
C THR A 63 -12.38 14.52 13.18
N PRO A 64 -13.01 15.64 12.76
CA PRO A 64 -14.39 15.62 12.28
C PRO A 64 -14.52 14.92 10.92
N LYS A 65 -15.75 14.50 10.58
CA LYS A 65 -16.16 13.99 9.25
C LYS A 65 -15.53 12.66 8.79
N ASN A 66 -14.89 11.91 9.69
CA ASN A 66 -14.27 10.61 9.36
C ASN A 66 -15.07 9.39 9.84
N GLY A 67 -16.18 9.59 10.54
CA GLY A 67 -17.02 8.48 11.01
C GLY A 67 -16.29 7.59 12.03
N MET A 68 -16.48 6.28 11.94
CA MET A 68 -15.87 5.31 12.84
C MET A 68 -14.41 5.07 12.50
N TRP A 69 -13.56 5.12 13.51
CA TRP A 69 -12.17 4.68 13.43
C TRP A 69 -12.06 3.24 13.92
N GLU A 70 -11.72 2.34 13.01
CA GLU A 70 -11.45 0.94 13.28
C GLU A 70 -9.94 0.70 13.29
N CYS A 71 -9.53 -0.37 13.95
CA CYS A 71 -8.16 -0.89 13.92
C CYS A 71 -7.09 0.22 13.99
N PRO A 72 -7.15 1.13 14.99
CA PRO A 72 -6.10 2.12 15.14
C PRO A 72 -4.76 1.43 15.37
N ASP A 73 -3.69 2.14 15.04
CA ASP A 73 -2.34 1.77 15.41
C ASP A 73 -1.55 3.04 15.73
N PHE A 74 -0.69 2.99 16.75
CA PHE A 74 0.09 4.14 17.18
C PHE A 74 1.50 3.69 17.55
N PHE A 75 2.50 4.18 16.81
CA PHE A 75 3.86 3.71 16.98
C PHE A 75 4.92 4.74 16.58
N PRO A 76 6.13 4.64 17.13
CA PRO A 76 7.25 5.50 16.77
C PRO A 76 7.99 5.02 15.52
N VAL A 77 8.58 5.98 14.81
CA VAL A 77 9.52 5.78 13.69
C VAL A 77 10.75 6.66 13.86
N SER A 78 11.92 6.16 13.47
CA SER A 78 13.17 6.92 13.55
C SER A 78 13.27 7.91 12.39
N LYS A 79 13.71 9.14 12.69
CA LYS A 79 14.04 10.16 11.69
C LYS A 79 15.41 9.95 11.03
N THR A 80 16.30 9.21 11.68
CA THR A 80 17.72 9.15 11.33
C THR A 80 18.19 7.77 10.91
N LYS A 81 17.44 6.72 11.25
CA LYS A 81 17.81 5.32 11.00
C LYS A 81 16.69 4.57 10.29
N LEU A 82 17.05 3.69 9.36
CA LEU A 82 16.11 2.80 8.66
C LEU A 82 15.86 1.52 9.48
N LEU A 83 15.34 1.68 10.70
CA LEU A 83 15.02 0.58 11.62
C LEU A 83 13.67 0.80 12.30
N GLY A 84 13.10 -0.29 12.81
CA GLY A 84 11.92 -0.25 13.65
C GLY A 84 12.27 0.16 15.07
N LEU A 85 11.33 0.82 15.75
CA LEU A 85 11.46 1.18 17.16
C LEU A 85 10.43 0.42 18.00
N ASP A 86 10.81 0.11 19.24
CA ASP A 86 9.85 -0.34 20.26
C ASP A 86 8.72 0.69 20.41
N THR A 87 7.51 0.23 20.68
CA THR A 87 6.31 1.10 20.74
C THR A 87 6.40 2.16 21.84
N SER A 88 7.23 1.95 22.87
CA SER A 88 7.49 2.92 23.95
C SER A 88 8.61 3.91 23.65
N ALA A 89 9.26 3.82 22.48
CA ALA A 89 10.37 4.71 22.15
C ALA A 89 9.90 6.16 21.96
N ILE A 90 10.57 7.07 22.65
CA ILE A 90 10.37 8.52 22.58
C ILE A 90 11.74 9.21 22.47
N GLY A 91 11.79 10.40 21.87
CA GLY A 91 13.02 11.17 21.80
C GLY A 91 13.01 12.24 20.70
N PRO A 92 14.06 13.09 20.66
CA PRO A 92 14.17 14.15 19.66
C PRO A 92 14.27 13.61 18.24
N ASP A 93 14.76 12.38 18.04
CA ASP A 93 14.92 11.73 16.74
C ASP A 93 13.76 10.79 16.35
N VAL A 94 12.62 10.93 17.02
CA VAL A 94 11.44 10.08 16.82
C VAL A 94 10.27 10.90 16.31
N LYS A 95 9.60 10.39 15.28
CA LYS A 95 8.24 10.79 14.88
C LYS A 95 7.28 9.69 15.30
N HIS A 96 5.99 10.01 15.39
CA HIS A 96 4.95 9.03 15.66
C HIS A 96 4.02 8.94 14.46
N VAL A 97 3.51 7.73 14.24
CA VAL A 97 2.53 7.42 13.22
C VAL A 97 1.23 7.08 13.92
N LEU A 98 0.15 7.75 13.54
CA LEU A 98 -1.20 7.33 13.88
C LEU A 98 -1.86 6.78 12.62
N LYS A 99 -2.25 5.51 12.65
CA LYS A 99 -2.99 4.87 11.58
C LYS A 99 -4.41 4.55 12.04
N VAL A 100 -5.37 4.67 11.12
CA VAL A 100 -6.77 4.29 11.33
C VAL A 100 -7.34 3.62 10.08
N SER A 101 -8.26 2.68 10.26
CA SER A 101 -9.10 2.12 9.20
C SER A 101 -10.46 2.83 9.24
N LEU A 102 -10.86 3.49 8.15
CA LEU A 102 -12.10 4.27 8.10
C LEU A 102 -13.25 3.41 7.57
N ASP A 103 -14.17 3.06 8.49
CA ASP A 103 -15.37 2.23 8.24
C ASP A 103 -16.16 2.72 7.01
N ASN A 104 -16.35 4.03 6.88
CA ASN A 104 -17.12 4.64 5.79
C ASN A 104 -16.51 4.43 4.39
N THR A 105 -15.18 4.36 4.29
CA THR A 105 -14.48 4.32 2.99
C THR A 105 -13.87 2.97 2.68
N ARG A 106 -13.82 2.05 3.66
CA ARG A 106 -13.14 0.75 3.57
C ARG A 106 -11.68 0.89 3.14
N LYS A 107 -11.05 2.02 3.49
CA LYS A 107 -9.64 2.34 3.26
C LYS A 107 -8.99 2.68 4.60
N GLU A 108 -7.68 2.57 4.63
CA GLU A 108 -6.89 2.94 5.79
C GLU A 108 -5.91 4.05 5.48
N TYR A 109 -5.68 4.88 6.49
CA TYR A 109 -4.88 6.09 6.39
C TYR A 109 -3.94 6.16 7.57
N TYR A 110 -2.76 6.75 7.33
CA TYR A 110 -1.87 7.12 8.41
C TYR A 110 -1.48 8.57 8.30
N THR A 111 -1.23 9.17 9.46
CA THR A 111 -0.57 10.46 9.57
C THR A 111 0.77 10.31 10.28
N ILE A 112 1.69 11.22 10.00
CA ILE A 112 2.98 11.35 10.67
C ILE A 112 2.94 12.62 11.50
N GLY A 113 3.45 12.57 12.72
CA GLY A 113 3.38 13.69 13.63
C GLY A 113 4.24 13.53 14.87
N THR A 114 3.92 14.34 15.88
CA THR A 114 4.65 14.40 17.15
C THR A 114 3.73 13.98 18.29
N TYR A 115 4.22 13.10 19.16
CA TYR A 115 3.54 12.75 20.40
C TYR A 115 4.00 13.69 21.52
N ASN A 116 3.10 14.52 22.02
CA ASN A 116 3.36 15.34 23.19
C ASN A 116 3.08 14.52 24.45
N VAL A 117 4.13 13.96 25.04
CA VAL A 117 4.06 13.06 26.20
C VAL A 117 3.47 13.74 27.44
N SER A 118 3.74 15.03 27.66
CA SER A 118 3.24 15.73 28.86
C SER A 118 1.75 16.02 28.79
N LYS A 119 1.22 16.25 27.59
CA LYS A 119 -0.21 16.49 27.34
C LYS A 119 -0.97 15.22 26.95
N ASP A 120 -0.28 14.12 26.65
CA ASP A 120 -0.86 12.88 26.11
C ASP A 120 -1.74 13.13 24.86
N ILE A 121 -1.22 13.95 23.94
CA ILE A 121 -1.86 14.26 22.66
C ILE A 121 -0.92 13.97 21.50
N TYR A 122 -1.48 13.50 20.40
CA TYR A 122 -0.79 13.38 19.12
C TYR A 122 -1.12 14.59 18.24
N ILE A 123 -0.10 15.15 17.60
CA ILE A 123 -0.18 16.33 16.76
C ILE A 123 0.36 15.94 15.38
N PRO A 124 -0.51 15.74 14.37
CA PRO A 124 -0.09 15.49 13.00
C PRO A 124 0.78 16.64 12.48
N ASP A 125 1.75 16.32 11.62
CA ASP A 125 2.50 17.33 10.86
C ASP A 125 1.58 17.99 9.81
N ASP A 126 1.92 19.22 9.41
CA ASP A 126 1.14 19.98 8.43
C ASP A 126 0.94 19.21 7.12
N GLY A 127 -0.32 19.12 6.67
CA GLY A 127 -0.71 18.38 5.47
C GLY A 127 -0.92 16.87 5.69
N SER A 128 -0.60 16.33 6.88
CA SER A 128 -0.91 14.95 7.24
C SER A 128 -2.36 14.86 7.70
N ILE A 129 -3.20 14.21 6.88
CA ILE A 129 -4.65 14.14 7.08
C ILE A 129 -5.19 12.73 6.83
N GLU A 130 -6.22 12.33 7.56
CA GLU A 130 -6.93 11.05 7.35
C GLU A 130 -8.13 11.24 6.41
N SER A 131 -7.89 11.48 5.11
CA SER A 131 -8.96 11.64 4.11
C SER A 131 -8.49 11.12 2.74
N ASP A 132 -9.32 11.22 1.70
CA ASP A 132 -8.94 10.73 0.35
C ASP A 132 -7.65 11.35 -0.22
N SER A 133 -7.23 12.53 0.26
CA SER A 133 -5.94 13.16 -0.09
C SER A 133 -4.80 12.83 0.87
N GLY A 134 -5.07 12.02 1.90
CA GLY A 134 -4.11 11.52 2.88
C GLY A 134 -3.25 10.36 2.39
N LEU A 135 -2.31 9.96 3.25
CA LEU A 135 -1.41 8.84 2.99
C LEU A 135 -2.07 7.52 3.37
N ARG A 136 -1.89 6.51 2.51
CA ARG A 136 -2.31 5.12 2.77
C ARG A 136 -1.10 4.22 2.75
N TYR A 137 -1.15 3.10 3.48
CA TYR A 137 -0.15 2.05 3.28
C TYR A 137 -0.28 1.44 1.89
N ASP A 138 -1.50 1.21 1.44
CA ASP A 138 -1.77 0.59 0.16
C ASP A 138 -2.94 1.30 -0.52
N TYR A 139 -2.83 1.53 -1.82
CA TYR A 139 -3.80 2.27 -2.61
C TYR A 139 -4.78 1.35 -3.36
N GLY A 140 -4.67 0.04 -3.16
CA GLY A 140 -5.63 -0.97 -3.61
C GLY A 140 -6.45 -1.56 -2.46
N LYS A 141 -6.58 -2.88 -2.44
CA LYS A 141 -7.35 -3.64 -1.45
C LYS A 141 -6.48 -4.04 -0.27
N PHE A 142 -6.66 -3.31 0.83
CA PHE A 142 -5.88 -3.47 2.05
C PHE A 142 -6.64 -2.79 3.19
N TYR A 143 -6.90 -3.53 4.26
CA TYR A 143 -7.69 -3.01 5.38
C TYR A 143 -7.26 -3.65 6.71
N ALA A 144 -7.75 -3.06 7.81
CA ALA A 144 -7.53 -3.54 9.17
C ALA A 144 -6.06 -3.82 9.52
N SER A 145 -5.12 -3.10 8.89
CA SER A 145 -3.70 -3.35 9.11
C SER A 145 -3.24 -3.09 10.53
N LYS A 146 -2.18 -3.78 10.94
CA LYS A 146 -1.58 -3.65 12.26
C LYS A 146 -0.09 -3.93 12.22
N THR A 147 0.65 -3.17 13.02
CA THR A 147 2.10 -3.34 13.13
C THR A 147 2.50 -3.98 14.45
N PHE A 148 3.68 -4.62 14.44
CA PHE A 148 4.39 -4.96 15.67
C PHE A 148 5.89 -4.68 15.50
N PHE A 149 6.58 -4.51 16.62
CA PHE A 149 8.03 -4.39 16.64
C PHE A 149 8.67 -5.78 16.73
N ASP A 150 9.41 -6.16 15.70
CA ASP A 150 10.27 -7.35 15.66
C ASP A 150 11.62 -6.98 16.27
N SER A 151 11.76 -7.24 17.57
CA SER A 151 12.98 -6.95 18.34
C SER A 151 14.16 -7.82 17.93
N ALA A 152 13.94 -9.02 17.39
CA ALA A 152 15.01 -9.91 16.95
C ALA A 152 15.78 -9.32 15.76
N LYS A 153 15.12 -8.50 14.92
CA LYS A 153 15.71 -7.88 13.73
C LYS A 153 15.64 -6.35 13.72
N ASN A 154 15.23 -5.73 14.83
CA ASN A 154 15.07 -4.28 14.99
C ASN A 154 14.28 -3.64 13.84
N ARG A 155 13.13 -4.20 13.50
CA ARG A 155 12.28 -3.73 12.39
C ARG A 155 10.82 -3.70 12.81
N ARG A 156 10.03 -2.83 12.18
CA ARG A 156 8.59 -2.81 12.36
C ARG A 156 7.94 -3.54 11.20
N ILE A 157 7.14 -4.54 11.52
CA ILE A 157 6.43 -5.37 10.54
C ILE A 157 4.97 -4.93 10.49
N LEU A 158 4.46 -4.74 9.29
CA LEU A 158 3.08 -4.44 8.96
C LEU A 158 2.39 -5.68 8.40
N TRP A 159 1.26 -6.03 8.99
CA TRP A 159 0.27 -6.98 8.47
C TRP A 159 -0.94 -6.22 7.94
N GLY A 160 -1.61 -6.76 6.93
CA GLY A 160 -2.83 -6.17 6.38
C GLY A 160 -3.76 -7.21 5.79
N TRP A 161 -5.04 -7.10 6.11
CA TRP A 161 -6.07 -7.99 5.58
C TRP A 161 -6.50 -7.56 4.18
N ILE A 162 -6.66 -8.54 3.31
CA ILE A 162 -7.09 -8.39 1.93
C ILE A 162 -8.33 -9.24 1.74
N ASN A 163 -9.50 -8.62 1.70
CA ASN A 163 -10.75 -9.34 1.42
C ASN A 163 -10.81 -9.81 -0.05
N GLU A 164 -11.87 -10.52 -0.41
CA GLU A 164 -12.07 -11.01 -1.78
C GLU A 164 -12.61 -9.92 -2.73
N SER A 165 -12.25 -10.00 -4.01
CA SER A 165 -12.92 -9.24 -5.09
C SER A 165 -13.79 -10.15 -5.95
N SER A 166 -13.96 -11.41 -5.57
CA SER A 166 -14.98 -12.29 -6.14
C SER A 166 -16.34 -12.02 -5.50
N SER A 167 -17.40 -12.53 -6.13
CA SER A 167 -18.73 -12.51 -5.54
C SER A 167 -18.81 -13.37 -4.27
N VAL A 168 -19.78 -13.05 -3.39
CA VAL A 168 -20.05 -13.84 -2.19
C VAL A 168 -20.42 -15.29 -2.52
N SER A 169 -21.14 -15.53 -3.63
CA SER A 169 -21.42 -16.88 -4.11
C SER A 169 -20.14 -17.60 -4.55
N GLY A 170 -19.21 -16.89 -5.19
CA GLY A 170 -17.88 -17.41 -5.51
C GLY A 170 -17.08 -17.80 -4.27
N ASP A 171 -17.14 -16.98 -3.22
CA ASP A 171 -16.50 -17.25 -1.93
C ASP A 171 -17.10 -18.50 -1.25
N ILE A 172 -18.42 -18.62 -1.20
CA ILE A 172 -19.10 -19.81 -0.67
C ILE A 172 -18.71 -21.05 -1.46
N LYS A 173 -18.68 -20.95 -2.80
CA LYS A 173 -18.35 -22.07 -3.68
C LYS A 173 -16.92 -22.58 -3.49
N LYS A 174 -15.95 -21.68 -3.31
CA LYS A 174 -14.54 -22.07 -3.08
C LYS A 174 -14.25 -22.45 -1.62
N GLY A 175 -15.14 -22.13 -0.69
CA GLY A 175 -15.07 -22.54 0.72
C GLY A 175 -14.18 -21.69 1.61
N TRP A 176 -13.70 -20.54 1.15
CA TRP A 176 -12.84 -19.62 1.91
C TRP A 176 -12.98 -18.18 1.42
N SER A 177 -12.61 -17.19 2.24
CA SER A 177 -12.63 -15.76 1.89
C SER A 177 -11.65 -14.98 2.77
N GLY A 178 -10.77 -14.20 2.14
CA GLY A 178 -9.79 -13.33 2.79
C GLY A 178 -8.37 -13.91 2.81
N LEU A 179 -7.40 -13.04 2.56
CA LEU A 179 -5.97 -13.29 2.66
C LEU A 179 -5.30 -12.27 3.58
N GLN A 180 -4.06 -12.54 3.98
CA GLN A 180 -3.15 -11.53 4.51
C GLN A 180 -2.16 -11.12 3.41
N ALA A 181 -1.81 -9.84 3.36
CA ALA A 181 -0.68 -9.38 2.59
C ALA A 181 0.61 -10.05 3.09
N ILE A 182 1.59 -10.23 2.20
CA ILE A 182 2.94 -10.58 2.66
C ILE A 182 3.40 -9.52 3.66
N PRO A 183 3.91 -9.91 4.85
CA PRO A 183 4.34 -8.95 5.85
C PRO A 183 5.39 -7.99 5.29
N ARG A 184 5.24 -6.71 5.62
CA ARG A 184 6.09 -5.63 5.09
C ARG A 184 6.90 -5.01 6.21
N THR A 185 8.20 -4.79 5.99
CA THR A 185 8.96 -3.86 6.84
C THR A 185 8.53 -2.43 6.54
N ILE A 186 8.39 -1.60 7.56
CA ILE A 186 8.02 -0.18 7.40
C ILE A 186 9.03 0.75 8.08
N VAL A 187 9.38 1.83 7.39
CA VAL A 187 10.30 2.87 7.88
C VAL A 187 9.86 4.25 7.40
N LEU A 188 10.35 5.30 8.04
CA LEU A 188 10.14 6.67 7.59
C LEU A 188 11.03 6.96 6.37
N ASP A 189 10.43 7.50 5.30
CA ASP A 189 11.19 7.98 4.14
C ASP A 189 12.15 9.10 4.55
N LYS A 190 13.27 9.25 3.83
CA LYS A 190 14.27 10.30 4.10
C LYS A 190 13.69 11.72 4.07
N SER A 191 12.62 11.96 3.30
CA SER A 191 11.92 13.24 3.29
C SER A 191 11.17 13.55 4.60
N GLY A 192 10.91 12.54 5.43
CA GLY A 192 10.08 12.63 6.62
C GLY A 192 8.58 12.76 6.36
N LYS A 193 8.14 12.71 5.09
CA LYS A 193 6.76 13.01 4.69
C LYS A 193 5.87 11.79 4.48
N GLN A 194 6.44 10.59 4.39
CA GLN A 194 5.71 9.35 4.16
C GLN A 194 6.47 8.16 4.72
N LEU A 195 5.80 7.02 4.81
CA LEU A 195 6.41 5.73 5.10
C LEU A 195 6.79 5.01 3.80
N VAL A 196 7.83 4.18 3.89
CA VAL A 196 8.28 3.26 2.84
C VAL A 196 8.05 1.84 3.34
N GLN A 197 7.52 0.98 2.48
CA GLN A 197 7.21 -0.40 2.79
C GLN A 197 7.92 -1.36 1.85
N TRP A 198 8.43 -2.46 2.37
CA TRP A 198 9.03 -3.50 1.52
C TRP A 198 8.69 -4.89 2.05
N PRO A 199 8.39 -5.89 1.21
CA PRO A 199 8.20 -7.26 1.66
C PRO A 199 9.38 -7.72 2.53
N VAL A 200 9.09 -8.46 3.59
CA VAL A 200 10.13 -9.01 4.46
C VAL A 200 11.14 -9.84 3.65
N VAL A 201 12.43 -9.66 3.92
CA VAL A 201 13.52 -10.31 3.18
C VAL A 201 13.44 -11.84 3.26
N GLU A 202 12.78 -12.39 4.28
CA GLU A 202 12.51 -13.83 4.41
C GLU A 202 11.74 -14.41 3.22
N LEU A 203 10.88 -13.61 2.57
CA LEU A 203 10.15 -14.01 1.37
C LEU A 203 11.10 -14.47 0.25
N GLU A 204 12.28 -13.85 0.16
CA GLU A 204 13.24 -14.11 -0.91
C GLU A 204 13.80 -15.53 -0.85
N LYS A 205 13.66 -16.24 0.27
CA LYS A 205 14.02 -17.67 0.40
C LYS A 205 13.13 -18.59 -0.47
N LEU A 206 11.97 -18.12 -0.89
CA LEU A 206 11.07 -18.85 -1.80
C LEU A 206 11.47 -18.68 -3.26
N ARG A 207 12.35 -17.73 -3.60
CA ARG A 207 12.79 -17.50 -4.98
C ARG A 207 13.55 -18.71 -5.52
N THR A 208 13.23 -19.04 -6.76
CA THR A 208 13.87 -20.10 -7.57
C THR A 208 13.94 -19.64 -9.02
N ASN A 209 14.75 -20.34 -9.82
CA ASN A 209 14.81 -20.16 -11.28
C ASN A 209 14.85 -18.67 -11.68
N GLU A 210 15.93 -17.98 -11.31
CA GLU A 210 16.11 -16.57 -11.69
C GLU A 210 16.18 -16.45 -13.21
N VAL A 211 15.28 -15.65 -13.77
CA VAL A 211 15.31 -15.18 -15.15
C VAL A 211 15.78 -13.73 -15.13
N LYS A 212 17.00 -13.50 -15.62
CA LYS A 212 17.54 -12.15 -15.77
C LYS A 212 16.91 -11.47 -16.97
N LEU A 213 16.46 -10.24 -16.76
CA LEU A 213 15.96 -9.34 -17.80
C LEU A 213 17.07 -8.33 -18.13
N PRO A 214 17.88 -8.59 -19.17
CA PRO A 214 18.92 -7.64 -19.56
C PRO A 214 18.28 -6.32 -19.98
N SER A 215 19.09 -5.25 -19.98
CA SER A 215 18.63 -3.93 -20.42
C SER A 215 18.08 -3.99 -21.85
N THR A 216 16.75 -3.96 -21.96
CA THR A 216 16.02 -4.14 -23.21
C THR A 216 15.21 -2.90 -23.52
N LEU A 217 15.28 -2.44 -24.77
CA LEU A 217 14.49 -1.29 -25.23
C LEU A 217 13.08 -1.74 -25.61
N LEU A 218 12.08 -1.29 -24.86
CA LEU A 218 10.67 -1.46 -25.19
C LEU A 218 10.21 -0.29 -26.05
N LYS A 219 10.08 -0.53 -27.36
CA LYS A 219 9.52 0.45 -28.30
C LYS A 219 8.04 0.71 -28.00
N GLY A 220 7.52 1.85 -28.42
CA GLY A 220 6.09 2.15 -28.28
C GLY A 220 5.21 1.11 -28.99
N GLY A 221 4.22 0.57 -28.28
CA GLY A 221 3.34 -0.51 -28.73
C GLY A 221 3.91 -1.93 -28.57
N SER A 222 5.09 -2.10 -27.96
CA SER A 222 5.75 -3.40 -27.85
C SER A 222 5.33 -4.18 -26.59
N LEU A 223 5.47 -5.51 -26.72
CA LEU A 223 5.26 -6.49 -25.66
C LEU A 223 6.46 -7.44 -25.66
N HIS A 224 6.97 -7.77 -24.47
CA HIS A 224 8.11 -8.66 -24.28
C HIS A 224 7.78 -9.71 -23.23
N GLU A 225 7.72 -10.98 -23.63
CA GLU A 225 7.37 -12.07 -22.73
C GLU A 225 8.52 -12.42 -21.79
N VAL A 226 8.19 -12.60 -20.50
CA VAL A 226 9.13 -13.07 -19.49
C VAL A 226 8.99 -14.59 -19.39
N ILE A 227 9.82 -15.29 -20.16
CA ILE A 227 9.79 -16.76 -20.28
C ILE A 227 10.70 -17.38 -19.21
N GLY A 228 10.34 -18.58 -18.73
CA GLY A 228 11.17 -19.35 -17.79
C GLY A 228 10.83 -19.14 -16.31
N VAL A 229 9.68 -18.50 -16.02
CA VAL A 229 9.14 -18.38 -14.67
C VAL A 229 7.73 -18.97 -14.57
N THR A 230 7.35 -19.43 -13.38
CA THR A 230 5.96 -19.79 -13.06
C THR A 230 5.10 -18.53 -12.94
N ALA A 231 4.59 -18.01 -14.06
CA ALA A 231 3.96 -16.69 -14.11
C ALA A 231 2.76 -16.47 -13.18
N ALA A 232 2.08 -17.54 -12.74
CA ALA A 232 1.01 -17.47 -11.75
C ALA A 232 1.52 -17.34 -10.30
N GLN A 233 2.77 -17.69 -10.01
CA GLN A 233 3.39 -17.63 -8.68
C GLN A 233 4.86 -17.17 -8.83
N ALA A 234 5.08 -15.86 -8.85
CA ALA A 234 6.37 -15.25 -9.19
C ALA A 234 6.65 -13.97 -8.39
N ASP A 235 7.93 -13.62 -8.29
CA ASP A 235 8.41 -12.31 -7.81
C ASP A 235 9.16 -11.65 -8.97
N VAL A 236 8.75 -10.44 -9.35
CA VAL A 236 9.32 -9.71 -10.49
C VAL A 236 9.83 -8.37 -9.98
N ASP A 237 11.13 -8.09 -10.12
CA ASP A 237 11.75 -6.84 -9.69
C ASP A 237 12.48 -6.19 -10.87
N VAL A 238 11.91 -5.11 -11.39
CA VAL A 238 12.38 -4.42 -12.59
C VAL A 238 12.54 -2.93 -12.34
N ALA A 239 13.35 -2.29 -13.18
CA ALA A 239 13.48 -0.84 -13.21
C ALA A 239 13.37 -0.34 -14.65
N PHE A 240 12.73 0.83 -14.78
CA PHE A 240 12.58 1.53 -16.05
C PHE A 240 13.52 2.74 -16.11
N GLU A 241 14.17 2.91 -17.27
CA GLU A 241 14.98 4.07 -17.62
C GLU A 241 14.35 4.79 -18.82
N ILE A 242 14.21 6.11 -18.69
CA ILE A 242 13.55 6.97 -19.66
C ILE A 242 14.60 7.88 -20.28
N SER A 243 14.80 7.74 -21.60
CA SER A 243 15.85 8.48 -22.31
C SER A 243 15.56 9.97 -22.45
N ASP A 244 14.29 10.35 -22.65
CA ASP A 244 13.90 11.75 -22.86
C ASP A 244 12.60 12.10 -22.12
N LEU A 245 12.74 12.51 -20.87
CA LEU A 245 11.62 12.95 -20.03
C LEU A 245 10.94 14.22 -20.58
N LYS A 246 11.61 15.01 -21.43
CA LYS A 246 11.01 16.23 -22.01
C LYS A 246 9.86 15.91 -22.96
N LYS A 247 9.64 14.66 -23.32
CA LYS A 247 8.50 14.24 -24.13
C LYS A 247 7.26 13.88 -23.32
N ALA A 248 7.34 13.88 -21.98
CA ALA A 248 6.17 13.70 -21.13
C ALA A 248 5.09 14.74 -21.45
N GLU A 249 3.83 14.29 -21.46
CA GLU A 249 2.66 15.15 -21.66
C GLU A 249 2.45 16.03 -20.41
N VAL A 250 1.91 17.24 -20.60
CA VAL A 250 1.62 18.14 -19.47
C VAL A 250 0.41 17.61 -18.71
N MET A 251 0.53 17.50 -17.39
CA MET A 251 -0.56 17.07 -16.55
C MET A 251 -1.64 18.14 -16.47
N ASP A 252 -2.90 17.75 -16.66
CA ASP A 252 -4.03 18.63 -16.40
C ASP A 252 -4.12 18.91 -14.88
N PRO A 253 -4.14 20.18 -14.45
CA PRO A 253 -4.18 20.54 -13.02
C PRO A 253 -5.43 20.05 -12.28
N SER A 254 -6.51 19.69 -12.99
CA SER A 254 -7.71 19.09 -12.39
C SER A 254 -7.51 17.63 -11.96
N TRP A 255 -6.45 16.95 -12.43
CA TRP A 255 -6.20 15.54 -12.16
C TRP A 255 -5.54 15.31 -10.79
N THR A 256 -6.27 15.53 -9.72
CA THR A 256 -5.77 15.35 -8.34
C THR A 256 -6.00 13.95 -7.78
N ASN A 257 -6.90 13.17 -8.37
CA ASN A 257 -7.21 11.81 -7.94
C ASN A 257 -6.51 10.77 -8.85
N ALA A 258 -5.46 10.14 -8.34
CA ALA A 258 -4.66 9.16 -9.06
C ALA A 258 -5.46 7.93 -9.52
N GLN A 259 -6.37 7.42 -8.69
CA GLN A 259 -7.20 6.26 -9.05
C GLN A 259 -8.12 6.58 -10.23
N LEU A 260 -8.84 7.71 -10.17
CA LEU A 260 -9.70 8.15 -11.27
C LEU A 260 -8.88 8.41 -12.55
N LEU A 261 -7.67 8.95 -12.41
CA LEU A 261 -6.77 9.15 -13.54
C LEU A 261 -6.36 7.81 -14.16
N CYS A 262 -6.03 6.79 -13.37
CA CYS A 262 -5.75 5.44 -13.88
C CYS A 262 -6.95 4.83 -14.60
N SER A 263 -8.18 5.00 -14.09
CA SER A 263 -9.40 4.53 -14.76
C SER A 263 -9.66 5.25 -16.09
N LYS A 264 -9.30 6.54 -16.20
CA LYS A 264 -9.44 7.34 -17.43
C LYS A 264 -8.31 7.12 -18.43
N LYS A 265 -7.10 6.87 -17.95
CA LYS A 265 -5.86 6.72 -18.71
C LYS A 265 -5.30 5.30 -18.51
N GLY A 266 -6.15 4.29 -18.70
CA GLY A 266 -5.76 2.87 -18.67
C GLY A 266 -4.86 2.46 -19.84
N THR A 267 -4.58 1.18 -19.97
CA THR A 267 -3.71 0.59 -21.02
C THR A 267 -4.19 0.83 -22.45
N SER A 268 -5.48 1.09 -22.65
CA SER A 268 -6.07 1.41 -23.97
C SER A 268 -5.78 2.84 -24.44
N VAL A 269 -5.39 3.74 -23.54
CA VAL A 269 -5.15 5.16 -23.88
C VAL A 269 -3.65 5.40 -24.07
N LYS A 270 -3.21 5.60 -25.31
CA LYS A 270 -1.79 5.91 -25.57
C LYS A 270 -1.42 7.28 -24.97
N GLY A 271 -0.33 7.33 -24.21
CA GLY A 271 0.34 8.56 -23.78
C GLY A 271 1.77 8.63 -24.36
N ALA A 272 2.50 9.71 -24.07
CA ALA A 272 3.88 9.83 -24.52
C ALA A 272 4.80 8.87 -23.76
N LEU A 273 4.93 9.09 -22.45
CA LEU A 273 5.68 8.24 -21.52
C LEU A 273 4.70 7.44 -20.66
N GLY A 274 4.24 6.33 -21.23
CA GLY A 274 3.30 5.42 -20.59
C GLY A 274 1.98 5.27 -21.36
N PRO A 275 1.27 4.16 -21.13
CA PRO A 275 1.49 3.22 -20.04
C PRO A 275 2.61 2.22 -20.39
N PHE A 276 3.56 2.03 -19.48
CA PHE A 276 4.62 1.02 -19.57
C PHE A 276 4.81 0.33 -18.22
N GLY A 277 5.08 -0.96 -18.21
CA GLY A 277 5.06 -1.74 -16.97
C GLY A 277 5.07 -3.25 -17.21
N LEU A 278 4.34 -3.95 -16.34
CA LEU A 278 4.14 -5.40 -16.36
C LEU A 278 2.68 -5.75 -16.68
N LEU A 279 2.47 -6.85 -17.39
CA LEU A 279 1.18 -7.52 -17.49
C LEU A 279 1.30 -8.88 -16.78
N ALA A 280 0.54 -9.08 -15.72
CA ALA A 280 0.42 -10.33 -14.98
C ALA A 280 -0.89 -11.05 -15.33
N PHE A 281 -0.95 -12.34 -15.03
CA PHE A 281 -2.12 -13.20 -15.26
C PHE A 281 -2.67 -13.08 -16.68
N VAL A 282 -1.78 -13.18 -17.66
CA VAL A 282 -2.13 -12.95 -19.06
C VAL A 282 -2.53 -14.26 -19.72
N SER A 283 -3.71 -14.30 -20.34
CA SER A 283 -4.13 -15.43 -21.18
C SER A 283 -3.39 -15.40 -22.53
N LYS A 284 -3.22 -16.57 -23.16
CA LYS A 284 -2.53 -16.72 -24.45
C LYS A 284 -3.04 -15.78 -25.56
N ASP A 285 -4.32 -15.44 -25.55
CA ASP A 285 -4.97 -14.54 -26.52
C ASP A 285 -5.11 -13.08 -26.02
N LEU A 286 -4.47 -12.75 -24.88
CA LEU A 286 -4.49 -11.44 -24.23
C LEU A 286 -5.90 -10.96 -23.86
N LYS A 287 -6.91 -11.85 -23.80
CA LYS A 287 -8.28 -11.50 -23.40
C LYS A 287 -8.33 -11.12 -21.93
N GLU A 288 -7.72 -11.93 -21.07
CA GLU A 288 -7.55 -11.66 -19.65
C GLU A 288 -6.13 -11.18 -19.36
N LYS A 289 -6.00 -10.13 -18.56
CA LYS A 289 -4.74 -9.55 -18.10
C LYS A 289 -4.93 -8.57 -16.95
N THR A 290 -3.92 -8.48 -16.09
CA THR A 290 -3.80 -7.43 -15.08
C THR A 290 -2.58 -6.58 -15.39
N ALA A 291 -2.77 -5.27 -15.58
CA ALA A 291 -1.69 -4.37 -15.95
C ALA A 291 -1.20 -3.55 -14.74
N ILE A 292 0.10 -3.57 -14.48
CA ILE A 292 0.75 -2.79 -13.44
C ILE A 292 1.76 -1.87 -14.12
N PHE A 293 1.52 -0.56 -14.11
CA PHE A 293 2.26 0.34 -15.00
C PHE A 293 2.48 1.73 -14.45
N TYR A 294 3.44 2.41 -15.08
CA TYR A 294 3.70 3.82 -14.88
C TYR A 294 3.19 4.68 -16.03
N ARG A 295 2.85 5.92 -15.68
CA ARG A 295 2.79 7.07 -16.59
C ARG A 295 3.57 8.23 -16.01
N ILE A 296 4.21 9.01 -16.89
CA ILE A 296 4.96 10.20 -16.48
C ILE A 296 4.36 11.42 -17.17
N PHE A 297 4.06 12.43 -16.36
CA PHE A 297 3.60 13.73 -16.81
C PHE A 297 4.60 14.81 -16.43
N LYS A 298 4.61 15.93 -17.16
CA LYS A 298 5.20 17.18 -16.67
C LYS A 298 4.22 17.87 -15.72
N SER A 299 4.76 18.45 -14.66
CA SER A 299 3.98 19.35 -13.80
C SER A 299 3.53 20.56 -14.61
N HIS A 300 2.25 20.93 -14.49
CA HIS A 300 1.70 22.10 -15.18
C HIS A 300 2.47 23.39 -14.88
N ASN A 301 2.95 23.54 -13.64
CA ASN A 301 3.53 24.78 -13.14
C ASN A 301 5.07 24.83 -13.29
N ASN A 302 5.70 23.73 -13.69
CA ASN A 302 7.16 23.66 -13.81
C ASN A 302 7.57 22.55 -14.78
N ASN A 303 8.07 22.93 -15.95
CA ASN A 303 8.52 22.00 -16.99
C ASN A 303 9.71 21.11 -16.60
N ASN A 304 10.40 21.43 -15.50
CA ASN A 304 11.50 20.63 -14.94
C ASN A 304 11.05 19.74 -13.78
N LYS A 305 9.75 19.72 -13.42
CA LYS A 305 9.19 18.78 -12.45
C LYS A 305 8.30 17.76 -13.15
N TYR A 306 8.42 16.51 -12.74
CA TYR A 306 7.65 15.41 -13.30
C TYR A 306 6.73 14.81 -12.23
N VAL A 307 5.58 14.31 -12.67
CA VAL A 307 4.63 13.57 -11.85
C VAL A 307 4.59 12.14 -12.36
N VAL A 308 4.90 11.20 -11.47
CA VAL A 308 4.87 9.77 -11.77
C VAL A 308 3.60 9.16 -11.20
N LEU A 309 2.78 8.59 -12.07
CA LEU A 309 1.56 7.88 -11.71
C LEU A 309 1.82 6.37 -11.81
N MET A 310 1.49 5.62 -10.76
CA MET A 310 1.45 4.16 -10.76
C MET A 310 0.00 3.70 -10.79
N CYS A 311 -0.31 2.75 -11.67
CA CYS A 311 -1.63 2.16 -11.81
C CYS A 311 -1.57 0.64 -11.67
N SER A 312 -2.61 0.07 -11.06
CA SER A 312 -2.99 -1.33 -11.22
C SER A 312 -4.33 -1.35 -11.91
N GLU A 313 -4.37 -1.79 -13.15
CA GLU A 313 -5.59 -1.90 -13.95
C GLU A 313 -5.98 -3.38 -14.08
N GLN A 314 -7.13 -3.72 -13.52
CA GLN A 314 -7.70 -5.06 -13.55
C GLN A 314 -9.06 -5.11 -14.27
N SER A 315 -9.38 -4.06 -15.05
CA SER A 315 -10.60 -3.92 -15.87
C SER A 315 -10.82 -5.08 -16.86
N ARG A 316 -9.75 -5.79 -17.20
CA ARG A 316 -9.73 -6.97 -18.06
C ARG A 316 -9.09 -8.19 -17.38
N SER A 317 -9.10 -8.25 -16.06
CA SER A 317 -8.46 -9.33 -15.32
C SER A 317 -9.23 -10.65 -15.31
N SER A 318 -10.52 -10.62 -15.66
CA SER A 318 -11.38 -11.79 -15.69
C SER A 318 -12.49 -11.62 -16.74
N LEU A 319 -12.93 -12.72 -17.34
CA LEU A 319 -14.15 -12.80 -18.13
C LEU A 319 -15.41 -12.95 -17.27
N ASN A 320 -15.26 -13.25 -15.97
CA ASN A 320 -16.39 -13.29 -15.06
C ASN A 320 -16.76 -11.86 -14.61
N PRO A 321 -17.92 -11.31 -15.02
CA PRO A 321 -18.31 -9.94 -14.71
C PRO A 321 -18.72 -9.74 -13.25
N ASP A 322 -18.94 -10.81 -12.48
CA ASP A 322 -19.32 -10.74 -11.07
C ASP A 322 -18.14 -10.34 -10.16
N ASN A 323 -16.91 -10.34 -10.70
CA ASN A 323 -15.73 -9.90 -10.00
C ASN A 323 -15.64 -8.37 -9.94
N ASP A 324 -15.23 -7.84 -8.79
CA ASP A 324 -14.82 -6.45 -8.64
C ASP A 324 -13.47 -6.21 -9.36
N MET A 325 -13.55 -5.52 -10.50
CA MET A 325 -12.41 -5.21 -11.37
C MET A 325 -11.94 -3.73 -11.24
N THR A 326 -12.05 -3.16 -10.03
CA THR A 326 -12.03 -1.70 -9.81
C THR A 326 -10.90 -0.85 -10.38
N THR A 327 -9.67 -1.23 -10.69
CA THR A 327 -8.56 -0.29 -11.00
C THR A 327 -8.17 0.66 -9.85
N TYR A 328 -6.88 0.65 -9.54
CA TYR A 328 -6.28 1.43 -8.46
C TYR A 328 -5.16 2.32 -8.99
N GLY A 329 -4.85 3.40 -8.27
CA GLY A 329 -3.83 4.35 -8.69
C GLY A 329 -3.27 5.20 -7.57
N VAL A 330 -2.00 5.58 -7.70
CA VAL A 330 -1.28 6.44 -6.75
C VAL A 330 -0.20 7.25 -7.45
N PHE A 331 0.03 8.49 -7.00
CA PHE A 331 1.20 9.26 -7.40
C PHE A 331 2.42 8.84 -6.59
N VAL A 332 3.53 8.55 -7.27
CA VAL A 332 4.76 8.07 -6.65
C VAL A 332 5.69 9.24 -6.42
N ASN A 333 6.13 9.42 -5.17
CA ASN A 333 7.06 10.47 -4.77
C ASN A 333 8.52 10.13 -5.13
N VAL A 334 8.78 10.08 -6.44
CA VAL A 334 10.09 9.83 -7.02
C VAL A 334 10.42 10.92 -8.03
N ASP A 335 11.68 11.31 -8.09
CA ASP A 335 12.17 12.18 -9.15
C ASP A 335 12.75 11.33 -10.29
N PRO A 336 12.06 11.17 -11.43
CA PRO A 336 12.56 10.35 -12.53
C PRO A 336 13.84 10.89 -13.18
N LEU A 337 14.27 12.12 -12.88
CA LEU A 337 15.56 12.66 -13.34
C LEU A 337 16.75 12.07 -12.57
N HIS A 338 16.53 11.63 -11.33
CA HIS A 338 17.59 11.28 -10.39
C HIS A 338 17.41 9.88 -9.78
N GLU A 339 16.20 9.33 -9.83
CA GLU A 339 15.83 8.02 -9.31
C GLU A 339 15.38 7.10 -10.44
N LYS A 340 15.83 5.84 -10.41
CA LYS A 340 15.28 4.81 -11.29
C LYS A 340 13.84 4.51 -10.90
N LEU A 341 12.97 4.31 -11.89
CA LEU A 341 11.59 3.90 -11.66
C LEU A 341 11.53 2.38 -11.45
N SER A 342 11.78 1.95 -10.21
CA SER A 342 11.68 0.55 -9.81
C SER A 342 10.22 0.13 -9.63
N LEU A 343 9.87 -1.07 -10.09
CA LEU A 343 8.61 -1.73 -9.85
C LEU A 343 8.90 -3.18 -9.45
N ARG A 344 8.48 -3.55 -8.23
CA ARG A 344 8.44 -4.95 -7.80
C ARG A 344 7.00 -5.42 -7.73
N SER A 345 6.69 -6.59 -8.28
CA SER A 345 5.35 -7.19 -8.22
C SER A 345 5.46 -8.64 -7.74
N LEU A 346 4.81 -8.93 -6.61
CA LEU A 346 4.56 -10.28 -6.12
C LEU A 346 3.27 -10.76 -6.76
N ILE A 347 3.33 -11.88 -7.49
CA ILE A 347 2.21 -12.47 -8.21
C ILE A 347 1.96 -13.83 -7.58
N ASP A 348 0.75 -14.07 -7.09
CA ASP A 348 0.40 -15.30 -6.39
C ASP A 348 -1.07 -15.66 -6.62
N HIS A 349 -1.32 -16.40 -7.70
CA HIS A 349 -2.61 -16.94 -8.16
C HIS A 349 -3.74 -15.91 -8.30
N SER A 350 -4.32 -15.45 -7.19
CA SER A 350 -5.44 -14.49 -7.15
C SER A 350 -5.08 -13.12 -6.59
N ILE A 351 -3.80 -12.85 -6.31
CA ILE A 351 -3.31 -11.59 -5.76
C ILE A 351 -2.10 -11.08 -6.54
N VAL A 352 -2.04 -9.76 -6.73
CA VAL A 352 -0.79 -9.05 -7.06
C VAL A 352 -0.54 -7.98 -6.01
N GLU A 353 0.65 -8.00 -5.38
CA GLU A 353 1.15 -6.89 -4.55
C GLU A 353 2.26 -6.15 -5.29
N SER A 354 2.04 -4.87 -5.59
CA SER A 354 2.95 -4.08 -6.41
C SER A 354 3.57 -2.93 -5.62
N PHE A 355 4.90 -2.80 -5.69
CA PHE A 355 5.73 -1.88 -4.93
C PHE A 355 6.50 -0.96 -5.89
N GLY A 356 6.01 0.26 -6.03
CA GLY A 356 6.61 1.28 -6.88
C GLY A 356 7.59 2.18 -6.13
N GLY A 357 8.65 2.60 -6.81
CA GLY A 357 9.65 3.53 -6.26
C GLY A 357 10.28 3.00 -4.97
N LYS A 358 10.68 1.73 -4.96
CA LYS A 358 11.24 1.00 -3.80
C LYS A 358 10.32 1.03 -2.57
N GLY A 359 9.01 0.90 -2.79
CA GLY A 359 8.05 0.82 -1.70
C GLY A 359 7.46 2.15 -1.23
N LYS A 360 7.76 3.24 -1.92
CA LYS A 360 7.12 4.55 -1.71
C LYS A 360 5.64 4.54 -2.10
N ALA A 361 5.25 3.64 -3.00
CA ALA A 361 3.88 3.40 -3.41
C ALA A 361 3.59 1.91 -3.40
N CYS A 362 2.50 1.50 -2.77
CA CYS A 362 2.05 0.10 -2.77
C CYS A 362 0.62 0.01 -3.30
N ILE A 363 0.36 -0.98 -4.14
CA ILE A 363 -0.99 -1.31 -4.64
C ILE A 363 -1.16 -2.82 -4.58
N THR A 364 -2.18 -3.26 -3.86
CA THR A 364 -2.60 -4.66 -3.79
C THR A 364 -3.91 -4.85 -4.54
N ALA A 365 -3.96 -5.82 -5.45
CA ALA A 365 -5.16 -6.16 -6.20
C ALA A 365 -5.49 -7.64 -6.07
N ARG A 366 -6.79 -7.97 -6.02
CA ARG A 366 -7.30 -9.34 -6.14
C ARG A 366 -7.92 -9.52 -7.51
N VAL A 367 -7.61 -10.64 -8.15
CA VAL A 367 -8.05 -10.95 -9.50
C VAL A 367 -8.37 -12.44 -9.61
N TYR A 368 -9.32 -12.79 -10.47
CA TYR A 368 -9.80 -14.17 -10.62
C TYR A 368 -9.98 -14.48 -12.12
N PRO A 369 -8.88 -14.52 -12.89
CA PRO A 369 -8.93 -14.92 -14.29
C PRO A 369 -9.53 -16.32 -14.44
N THR A 370 -10.23 -16.54 -15.55
CA THR A 370 -10.95 -17.79 -15.85
C THR A 370 -10.22 -18.65 -16.89
N MET A 371 -9.35 -18.03 -17.68
CA MET A 371 -8.57 -18.66 -18.75
C MET A 371 -7.14 -18.97 -18.33
N THR A 372 -6.65 -18.37 -17.25
CA THR A 372 -5.30 -18.63 -16.74
C THR A 372 -5.36 -19.65 -15.61
N VAL A 373 -5.26 -20.93 -15.97
CA VAL A 373 -5.12 -22.05 -15.04
C VAL A 373 -3.82 -22.78 -15.37
N ASP A 374 -3.22 -23.44 -14.37
CA ASP A 374 -1.90 -24.07 -14.37
C ASP A 374 -1.33 -24.45 -15.74
N GLY A 375 -0.29 -23.71 -16.16
CA GLY A 375 0.48 -23.95 -17.39
C GLY A 375 0.32 -22.89 -18.49
N ASP A 376 -0.83 -22.22 -18.58
CA ASP A 376 -1.16 -21.26 -19.64
C ASP A 376 -1.24 -19.80 -19.16
N THR A 377 -0.59 -19.50 -18.04
CA THR A 377 -0.45 -18.12 -17.53
C THR A 377 0.84 -17.51 -18.04
N HIS A 378 0.76 -16.30 -18.57
CA HIS A 378 1.91 -15.58 -19.10
C HIS A 378 2.19 -14.29 -18.31
N LEU A 379 3.45 -13.85 -18.37
CA LEU A 379 3.95 -12.61 -17.79
C LEU A 379 4.66 -11.81 -18.89
N TYR A 380 4.35 -10.52 -19.00
CA TYR A 380 4.97 -9.65 -19.99
C TYR A 380 5.48 -8.36 -19.37
N ALA A 381 6.59 -7.84 -19.91
CA ALA A 381 6.89 -6.43 -19.87
C ALA A 381 6.25 -5.74 -21.09
N PHE A 382 5.73 -4.53 -20.93
CA PHE A 382 5.04 -3.82 -22.02
C PHE A 382 5.35 -2.33 -22.04
N ASN A 383 5.21 -1.74 -23.22
CA ASN A 383 5.14 -0.30 -23.40
C ASN A 383 4.11 0.05 -24.47
N TYR A 384 2.98 0.62 -24.09
CA TYR A 384 1.95 1.10 -25.01
C TYR A 384 1.97 2.63 -25.19
N GLY A 385 2.98 3.31 -24.64
CA GLY A 385 3.27 4.71 -24.94
C GLY A 385 3.80 4.91 -26.36
N SER A 386 4.00 6.16 -26.76
CA SER A 386 4.68 6.48 -28.04
C SER A 386 6.20 6.46 -27.90
N GLU A 387 6.73 6.88 -26.75
CA GLU A 387 8.16 6.94 -26.50
C GLU A 387 8.70 5.61 -26.00
N SER A 388 9.94 5.30 -26.38
CA SER A 388 10.60 4.06 -25.95
C SER A 388 11.11 4.19 -24.53
N VAL A 389 11.03 3.10 -23.76
CA VAL A 389 11.60 2.99 -22.41
C VAL A 389 12.52 1.79 -22.35
N LYS A 390 13.57 1.84 -21.55
CA LYS A 390 14.38 0.66 -21.26
C LYS A 390 13.88 -0.01 -20.00
N ILE A 391 13.87 -1.35 -19.99
CA ILE A 391 13.61 -2.17 -18.81
C ILE A 391 14.84 -3.03 -18.51
N ALA A 392 15.14 -3.22 -17.23
CA ALA A 392 16.11 -4.19 -16.76
C ALA A 392 15.69 -4.73 -15.37
N GLY A 393 16.08 -5.95 -15.03
CA GLY A 393 15.77 -6.53 -13.72
C GLY A 393 15.88 -8.05 -13.70
N SER A 394 15.08 -8.67 -12.85
CA SER A 394 14.97 -10.12 -12.74
C SER A 394 13.55 -10.54 -12.39
N ALA A 395 13.20 -11.77 -12.76
CA ALA A 395 12.02 -12.47 -12.30
C ALA A 395 12.41 -13.81 -11.69
N TRP A 396 11.67 -14.26 -10.68
CA TRP A 396 11.88 -15.54 -10.01
C TRP A 396 10.57 -16.30 -9.97
N SER A 397 10.65 -17.61 -10.22
CA SER A 397 9.58 -18.52 -9.80
C SER A 397 9.57 -18.59 -8.27
N MET A 398 8.41 -18.63 -7.65
CA MET A 398 8.29 -18.71 -6.20
C MET A 398 7.88 -20.11 -5.78
N LYS A 399 8.54 -20.69 -4.77
CA LYS A 399 8.07 -21.91 -4.12
C LYS A 399 6.85 -21.61 -3.26
N THR A 400 5.94 -22.57 -3.18
CA THR A 400 4.82 -22.53 -2.24
C THR A 400 5.35 -22.59 -0.81
N ALA A 401 4.89 -21.67 0.04
CA ALA A 401 5.19 -21.69 1.46
C ALA A 401 4.33 -22.75 2.17
N GLN A 402 4.88 -23.41 3.17
CA GLN A 402 4.06 -24.19 4.10
C GLN A 402 3.40 -23.23 5.09
N ILE A 403 2.08 -23.08 4.98
CA ILE A 403 1.25 -22.27 5.87
C ILE A 403 0.44 -23.25 6.71
N ASN A 404 0.78 -23.37 8.00
CA ASN A 404 0.12 -24.30 8.94
C ASN A 404 -1.00 -23.62 9.73
#